data_AF-A0A497QU67-F1
#
_entry.id   AF-A0A497QU67-F1
#
_cell.length_a   1.000
_cell.length_b   1.000
_cell.length_c   1.000
_cell.angle_alpha   90.00
_cell.angle_beta   90.00
_cell.angle_gamma   90.00
#
_symmetry.space_group_name_H-M   'P 1'
#
loop_
_entity.id
_entity.type
_entity.pdbx_description
1 polymer ?
#
loop_
_entity_poly.entity_id
_entity_poly.type
_entity_poly.pdbx_seq_one_letter_code
_entity_poly.pdbx_strand_id
1 'polypeptide(L)'
;MKNFLKSKGFREVLRIFMALAIGLTLGFIITLFVSKDPVEAYKTFLFGPLSRLNRIGDWLEESITLVLLGLAVCIVFSAGQWYIGLEGQMILGALVAGSIVLFLPLPPFPLILLAFIAASLVGFLWGLIPGLMKAYLKANELVTSLMLNTVAIKLFGYFLKHFIMQEDARSLASDTLPKNLRLPTFIPDLPFLATIREAWMKQTSVSIMVYVAIAAIVIVYFLLYRTAFGYELRAVGSNAKFARYGGVNVKRTMILAMTVSGILAGLAGVHLTLAIHKKLILNMSAGLGFEGINIAILSGNNP
;
A
#
# COMPACT_ATOMS: atom_id res chain seq x y z
N MET A 1 20.53 1.64 38.95
CA MET A 1 19.23 2.06 38.38
C MET A 1 19.24 3.42 37.65
N LYS A 2 19.85 4.50 38.17
CA LYS A 2 19.82 5.84 37.53
C LYS A 2 20.50 5.95 36.14
N ASN A 3 21.42 5.03 35.79
CA ASN A 3 22.11 5.05 34.49
C ASN A 3 21.33 4.37 33.36
N PHE A 4 20.36 3.49 33.66
CA PHE A 4 19.57 2.80 32.64
C PHE A 4 18.53 3.74 32.00
N LEU A 5 17.93 4.62 32.81
CA LEU A 5 17.01 5.69 32.40
C LEU A 5 17.65 6.73 31.47
N LYS A 6 18.99 6.79 31.40
CA LYS A 6 19.71 7.76 30.56
C LYS A 6 20.12 7.23 29.19
N SER A 7 19.94 5.94 28.88
CA SER A 7 20.26 5.40 27.55
C SER A 7 19.35 6.02 26.47
N LYS A 8 19.90 6.35 25.30
CA LYS A 8 19.13 6.96 24.20
C LYS A 8 17.96 6.05 23.78
N GLY A 9 18.22 4.74 23.65
CA GLY A 9 17.19 3.77 23.27
C GLY A 9 16.06 3.65 24.30
N PHE A 10 16.38 3.66 25.60
CA PHE A 10 15.35 3.62 26.64
C PHE A 10 14.45 4.86 26.60
N ARG A 11 15.01 6.05 26.33
CA ARG A 11 14.23 7.29 26.22
C ARG A 11 13.33 7.30 24.97
N GLU A 12 13.78 6.75 23.85
CA GLU A 12 12.96 6.64 22.64
C GLU A 12 11.79 5.68 22.83
N VAL A 13 12.04 4.50 23.39
CA VAL A 13 10.98 3.54 23.72
C VAL A 13 9.99 4.16 24.70
N LEU A 14 10.47 4.81 25.76
CA LEU A 14 9.60 5.49 26.73
C LEU A 14 8.75 6.60 26.08
N ARG A 15 9.32 7.37 25.15
CA ARG A 15 8.57 8.40 24.41
C ARG A 15 7.45 7.80 23.58
N ILE A 16 7.70 6.69 22.88
CA ILE A 16 6.68 5.99 22.08
C ILE A 16 5.54 5.50 22.99
N PHE A 17 5.86 4.85 24.11
CA PHE A 17 4.84 4.38 25.06
C PHE A 17 4.06 5.52 25.71
N MET A 18 4.72 6.63 26.08
CA MET A 18 4.01 7.80 26.62
C MET A 18 3.10 8.45 25.58
N ALA A 19 3.56 8.60 24.33
CA ALA A 19 2.73 9.15 23.25
C ALA A 19 1.49 8.27 23.00
N LEU A 20 1.67 6.95 22.95
CA LEU A 20 0.58 5.98 22.88
C LEU A 20 -0.39 6.12 24.06
N ALA A 21 0.12 6.15 25.30
CA ALA A 21 -0.71 6.25 26.50
C ALA A 21 -1.51 7.56 26.53
N ILE A 22 -0.89 8.69 26.18
CA ILE A 22 -1.57 9.99 26.11
C ILE A 22 -2.65 9.98 25.03
N GLY A 23 -2.32 9.50 23.82
CA GLY A 23 -3.27 9.42 22.72
C GLY A 23 -4.47 8.53 23.04
N LEU A 24 -4.21 7.36 23.62
CA LEU A 24 -5.24 6.43 24.09
C LEU A 24 -6.11 7.08 25.18
N THR A 25 -5.50 7.75 26.16
CA THR A 25 -6.23 8.42 27.25
C THR A 25 -7.13 9.53 26.71
N LEU A 26 -6.62 10.38 25.82
CA LEU A 26 -7.41 11.45 25.18
C LEU A 26 -8.57 10.86 24.36
N GLY A 27 -8.33 9.79 23.59
CA GLY A 27 -9.38 9.10 22.85
C GLY A 27 -10.45 8.49 23.76
N PHE A 28 -10.06 7.98 24.93
CA PHE A 28 -11.01 7.49 25.94
C PHE A 28 -11.84 8.62 26.52
N ILE A 29 -11.22 9.75 26.87
CA ILE A 29 -11.91 10.94 27.39
C ILE A 29 -12.96 11.42 26.38
N ILE A 30 -12.63 11.50 25.09
CA ILE A 30 -13.60 11.89 24.05
C ILE A 30 -14.76 10.88 23.98
N THR A 31 -14.45 9.58 24.03
CA THR A 31 -15.47 8.52 24.00
C THR A 31 -16.45 8.61 25.17
N LEU A 32 -16.00 9.03 26.37
CA LEU A 32 -16.88 9.26 27.54
C LEU A 32 -17.99 10.27 27.26
N PHE A 33 -17.74 11.29 26.41
CA PHE A 33 -18.72 12.34 26.11
C PHE A 33 -19.68 11.97 24.98
N VAL A 34 -19.37 10.95 24.17
CA VAL A 34 -20.14 10.62 22.95
C VAL A 34 -20.90 9.30 23.07
N SER A 35 -20.31 8.29 23.72
CA SER A 35 -20.88 6.95 23.80
C SER A 35 -21.68 6.74 25.08
N LYS A 36 -22.80 6.02 24.98
CA LYS A 36 -23.57 5.55 26.14
C LYS A 36 -22.78 4.53 26.96
N ASP A 37 -21.98 3.70 26.28
CA ASP A 37 -21.16 2.64 26.88
C ASP A 37 -19.69 2.82 26.46
N PRO A 38 -18.96 3.76 27.09
CA PRO A 38 -17.63 4.15 26.64
C PRO A 38 -16.58 3.05 26.85
N VAL A 39 -16.71 2.25 27.90
CA VAL A 39 -15.78 1.14 28.18
C VAL A 39 -15.89 0.05 27.12
N GLU A 40 -17.10 -0.30 26.69
CA GLU A 40 -17.30 -1.32 25.66
C GLU A 40 -16.88 -0.82 24.28
N ALA A 41 -17.21 0.42 23.94
CA ALA A 41 -16.74 1.06 22.70
C ALA A 41 -15.21 1.05 22.62
N TYR A 42 -14.53 1.38 23.72
CA TYR A 42 -13.07 1.40 23.78
C TYR A 42 -12.44 0.00 23.75
N LYS A 43 -13.04 -0.98 24.43
CA LYS A 43 -12.63 -2.40 24.32
C LYS A 43 -12.79 -2.91 22.88
N THR A 44 -13.89 -2.55 22.22
CA THR A 44 -14.17 -2.95 20.84
C THR A 44 -13.23 -2.24 19.86
N PHE A 45 -12.83 -1.00 20.13
CA PHE A 45 -11.83 -0.30 19.34
C PHE A 45 -10.46 -1.00 19.42
N LEU A 46 -9.98 -1.33 20.62
CA LEU A 46 -8.65 -1.93 20.82
C LEU A 46 -8.59 -3.41 20.45
N PHE A 47 -9.59 -4.19 20.85
CA PHE A 47 -9.59 -5.65 20.73
C PHE A 47 -10.58 -6.17 19.69
N GLY A 48 -11.34 -5.29 19.05
CA GLY A 48 -12.28 -5.65 17.97
C GLY A 48 -11.60 -6.45 16.87
N PRO A 49 -10.46 -5.99 16.31
CA PRO A 49 -9.73 -6.75 15.28
C PRO A 49 -9.28 -8.13 15.75
N LEU A 50 -8.93 -8.29 17.03
CA LEU A 50 -8.44 -9.53 17.63
C LEU A 50 -9.56 -10.47 18.13
N SER A 51 -10.81 -10.00 18.16
CA SER A 51 -11.91 -10.74 18.79
C SER A 51 -12.36 -11.99 18.03
N ARG A 52 -12.19 -12.03 16.70
CA ARG A 52 -12.65 -13.12 15.83
C ARG A 52 -11.62 -13.38 14.74
N LEU A 53 -11.46 -14.63 14.35
CA LEU A 53 -10.53 -15.04 13.29
C LEU A 53 -10.76 -14.27 11.97
N ASN A 54 -12.02 -14.03 11.58
CA ASN A 54 -12.33 -13.25 10.38
C ASN A 54 -11.75 -11.83 10.44
N ARG A 55 -11.88 -11.17 11.60
CA ARG A 55 -11.39 -9.80 11.80
C ARG A 55 -9.87 -9.73 11.85
N ILE A 56 -9.22 -10.78 12.37
CA ILE A 56 -7.76 -10.91 12.31
C ILE A 56 -7.33 -11.04 10.85
N GLY A 57 -8.08 -11.81 10.05
CA GLY A 57 -7.90 -11.93 8.61
C GLY A 57 -7.98 -10.58 7.89
N ASP A 58 -9.06 -9.85 8.11
CA ASP A 58 -9.28 -8.53 7.51
C ASP A 58 -8.19 -7.54 7.92
N TRP A 59 -7.78 -7.56 9.19
CA TRP A 59 -6.68 -6.75 9.70
C TRP A 59 -5.34 -7.09 9.04
N LEU A 60 -5.05 -8.37 8.81
CA LEU A 60 -3.85 -8.80 8.09
C LEU A 60 -3.88 -8.37 6.63
N GLU A 61 -5.01 -8.52 5.93
CA GLU A 61 -5.17 -8.07 4.55
C GLU A 61 -4.95 -6.55 4.43
N GLU A 62 -5.55 -5.76 5.31
CA GLU A 62 -5.32 -4.32 5.30
C GLU A 62 -3.85 -3.98 5.58
N SER A 63 -3.22 -4.67 6.54
CA SER A 63 -1.80 -4.53 6.86
C SER A 63 -0.88 -4.87 5.68
N ILE A 64 -1.20 -5.87 4.86
CA ILE A 64 -0.42 -6.22 3.66
C ILE A 64 -0.42 -5.06 2.65
N THR A 65 -1.59 -4.47 2.39
CA THR A 65 -1.70 -3.29 1.49
C THR A 65 -0.84 -2.15 2.00
N LEU A 66 -0.96 -1.89 3.29
CA LEU A 66 -0.24 -0.85 4.02
C LEU A 66 1.29 -1.07 4.00
N VAL A 67 1.77 -2.32 4.12
CA VAL A 67 3.19 -2.67 3.96
C VAL A 67 3.68 -2.36 2.54
N LEU A 68 2.94 -2.76 1.50
CA LEU A 68 3.33 -2.48 0.11
C LEU A 68 3.43 -0.98 -0.17
N LEU A 69 2.47 -0.21 0.32
CA LEU A 69 2.47 1.25 0.20
C LEU A 69 3.58 1.90 1.02
N GLY A 70 3.84 1.43 2.24
CA GLY A 70 4.95 1.89 3.07
C GLY A 70 6.30 1.65 2.41
N LEU A 71 6.53 0.44 1.88
CA LEU A 71 7.73 0.12 1.10
C LEU A 71 7.90 1.02 -0.12
N ALA A 72 6.79 1.31 -0.83
CA ALA A 72 6.79 2.23 -1.95
C ALA A 72 7.24 3.64 -1.55
N VAL A 73 6.73 4.16 -0.42
CA VAL A 73 7.19 5.44 0.15
C VAL A 73 8.67 5.38 0.52
N CYS A 74 9.14 4.29 1.15
CA CYS A 74 10.53 4.16 1.59
C CYS A 74 11.53 4.34 0.43
N ILE A 75 11.19 3.84 -0.77
CA ILE A 75 12.03 4.02 -1.97
C ILE A 75 12.15 5.50 -2.33
N VAL A 76 11.04 6.25 -2.30
CA VAL A 76 11.02 7.66 -2.72
C VAL A 76 11.66 8.56 -1.66
N PHE A 77 11.41 8.28 -0.38
CA PHE A 77 11.99 9.00 0.74
C PHE A 77 13.50 8.77 0.82
N SER A 78 13.99 7.59 0.44
CA SER A 78 15.42 7.32 0.29
C SER A 78 16.11 8.24 -0.73
N ALA A 79 15.37 8.74 -1.74
CA ALA A 79 15.85 9.74 -2.69
C ALA A 79 15.68 11.20 -2.21
N GLY A 80 15.25 11.41 -0.97
CA GLY A 80 14.98 12.73 -0.39
C GLY A 80 13.80 13.46 -1.05
N GLN A 81 12.88 12.73 -1.68
CA GLN A 81 11.70 13.30 -2.34
C GLN A 81 10.45 13.10 -1.47
N TRP A 82 9.66 14.15 -1.28
CA TRP A 82 8.35 14.07 -0.61
C TRP A 82 7.27 13.79 -1.65
N TYR A 83 6.92 12.51 -1.80
CA TYR A 83 6.01 12.04 -2.84
C TYR A 83 4.73 11.46 -2.23
N ILE A 84 3.58 11.93 -2.71
CA ILE A 84 2.26 11.51 -2.23
C ILE A 84 1.41 10.93 -3.38
N GLY A 85 2.04 10.52 -4.49
CA GLY A 85 1.34 10.06 -5.69
C GLY A 85 0.90 8.58 -5.70
N LEU A 86 1.17 7.87 -4.60
CA LEU A 86 0.90 6.42 -4.48
C LEU A 86 -0.58 6.09 -4.59
N GLU A 87 -1.44 6.97 -4.08
CA GLU A 87 -2.90 6.86 -4.18
C GLU A 87 -3.35 6.70 -5.64
N GLY A 88 -2.87 7.57 -6.53
CA GLY A 88 -3.21 7.52 -7.95
C GLY A 88 -2.63 6.29 -8.65
N GLN A 89 -1.38 5.92 -8.34
CA GLN A 89 -0.74 4.72 -8.89
C GLN A 89 -1.50 3.44 -8.49
N MET A 90 -1.93 3.37 -7.23
CA MET A 90 -2.68 2.24 -6.69
C MET A 90 -4.07 2.13 -7.32
N ILE A 91 -4.81 3.23 -7.41
CA ILE A 91 -6.17 3.23 -7.99
C ILE A 91 -6.16 2.88 -9.48
N LEU A 92 -5.18 3.38 -10.25
CA LEU A 92 -5.05 3.00 -11.67
C LEU A 92 -4.57 1.55 -11.83
N GLY A 93 -3.69 1.08 -10.94
CA GLY A 93 -3.31 -0.34 -10.89
C GLY A 93 -4.51 -1.23 -10.60
N ALA A 94 -5.35 -0.84 -9.63
CA ALA A 94 -6.59 -1.51 -9.28
C ALA A 94 -7.57 -1.57 -10.46
N LEU A 95 -7.73 -0.47 -11.21
CA LEU A 95 -8.56 -0.40 -12.41
C LEU A 95 -8.10 -1.41 -13.47
N VAL A 96 -6.81 -1.40 -13.81
CA VAL A 96 -6.28 -2.25 -14.88
C VAL A 96 -6.32 -3.72 -14.47
N ALA A 97 -5.97 -4.04 -13.22
CA ALA A 97 -6.10 -5.40 -12.70
C ALA A 97 -7.55 -5.91 -12.78
N GLY A 98 -8.51 -5.09 -12.31
CA GLY A 98 -9.92 -5.43 -12.36
C GLY A 98 -10.45 -5.59 -13.79
N SER A 99 -10.11 -4.67 -14.69
CA SER A 99 -10.51 -4.74 -16.09
C SER A 99 -9.97 -5.98 -16.79
N ILE A 100 -8.70 -6.33 -16.59
CA ILE A 100 -8.12 -7.56 -17.16
C ILE A 100 -8.90 -8.78 -16.68
N VAL A 101 -9.14 -8.87 -15.37
CA VAL A 101 -9.83 -10.03 -14.79
C VAL A 101 -11.30 -10.13 -15.23
N LEU A 102 -11.96 -9.00 -15.49
CA LEU A 102 -13.36 -8.97 -15.90
C LEU A 102 -13.56 -9.26 -17.39
N PHE A 103 -12.67 -8.79 -18.26
CA PHE A 103 -12.90 -8.80 -19.71
C PHE A 103 -12.08 -9.82 -20.50
N LEU A 104 -10.95 -10.30 -19.97
CA LEU A 104 -10.12 -11.27 -20.70
C LEU A 104 -10.53 -12.72 -20.41
N PRO A 105 -10.92 -13.51 -21.43
CA PRO A 105 -11.28 -14.92 -21.26
C PRO A 105 -10.03 -15.81 -21.23
N LEU A 106 -9.18 -15.64 -20.22
CA LEU A 106 -7.99 -16.48 -20.00
C LEU A 106 -8.19 -17.41 -18.79
N PRO A 107 -7.46 -18.54 -18.72
CA PRO A 107 -7.44 -19.37 -17.53
C PRO A 107 -6.94 -18.58 -16.30
N PRO A 108 -7.36 -18.95 -15.07
CA PRO A 108 -7.13 -18.14 -13.88
C PRO A 108 -5.66 -17.80 -13.58
N PHE A 109 -4.74 -18.76 -13.74
CA PHE A 109 -3.33 -18.55 -13.37
C PHE A 109 -2.63 -17.52 -14.27
N PRO A 110 -2.64 -17.65 -15.62
CA PRO A 110 -2.10 -16.62 -16.50
C PRO A 110 -2.81 -15.27 -16.37
N LEU A 111 -4.13 -15.27 -16.12
CA LEU A 111 -4.90 -14.04 -15.99
C LEU A 111 -4.49 -13.24 -14.75
N ILE A 112 -4.32 -13.89 -13.60
CA ILE A 112 -3.84 -13.25 -12.37
C ILE A 112 -2.42 -12.73 -12.59
N LEU A 113 -1.51 -13.54 -13.15
CA LEU A 113 -0.14 -13.09 -13.42
C LEU A 113 -0.11 -11.86 -14.34
N LEU A 114 -0.94 -11.85 -15.38
CA LEU A 114 -1.08 -10.71 -16.28
C LEU A 114 -1.60 -9.47 -15.54
N ALA A 115 -2.57 -9.62 -14.65
CA ALA A 115 -3.08 -8.52 -13.84
C ALA A 115 -1.98 -7.93 -12.93
N PHE A 116 -1.12 -8.76 -12.32
CA PHE A 116 0.02 -8.29 -11.51
C PHE A 116 0.99 -7.46 -12.35
N ILE A 117 1.39 -7.98 -13.51
CA ILE A 117 2.37 -7.34 -14.39
C ILE A 117 1.79 -6.03 -14.94
N ALA A 118 0.55 -6.04 -15.41
CA ALA A 118 -0.09 -4.87 -15.99
C ALA A 118 -0.34 -3.77 -14.95
N ALA A 119 -0.82 -4.12 -13.75
CA ALA A 119 -1.01 -3.14 -12.68
C ALA A 119 0.31 -2.52 -12.21
N SER A 120 1.36 -3.34 -12.08
CA SER A 120 2.71 -2.87 -11.76
C SER A 120 3.25 -1.92 -12.83
N LEU A 121 3.05 -2.26 -14.10
CA LEU A 121 3.47 -1.44 -15.24
C LEU A 121 2.71 -0.10 -15.29
N VAL A 122 1.40 -0.11 -15.02
CA VAL A 122 0.59 1.11 -14.98
C VAL A 122 1.02 2.01 -13.84
N GLY A 123 1.23 1.46 -12.64
CA GLY A 123 1.75 2.21 -11.50
C GLY A 123 3.14 2.79 -11.80
N PHE A 124 4.02 2.02 -12.45
CA PHE A 124 5.32 2.46 -12.94
C PHE A 124 5.17 3.65 -13.91
N LEU A 125 4.39 3.51 -14.97
CA LEU A 125 4.17 4.56 -15.97
C LEU A 125 3.52 5.81 -15.37
N TRP A 126 2.60 5.66 -14.42
CA TRP A 126 1.98 6.80 -13.76
C TRP A 126 2.96 7.57 -12.87
N GLY A 127 3.90 6.88 -12.22
CA GLY A 127 5.01 7.49 -11.47
C GLY A 127 6.01 8.26 -12.33
N LEU A 128 6.11 7.91 -13.61
CA LEU A 128 6.97 8.59 -14.55
C LEU A 128 6.57 10.05 -14.76
N ILE A 129 5.26 10.34 -14.78
CA ILE A 129 4.73 11.69 -15.04
C ILE A 129 5.25 12.72 -14.02
N PRO A 130 4.99 12.57 -12.69
CA PRO A 130 5.51 13.52 -11.70
C PRO A 130 7.04 13.48 -11.63
N GLY A 131 7.67 12.33 -11.86
CA GLY A 131 9.13 12.19 -11.92
C GLY A 131 9.75 13.05 -13.01
N LEU A 132 9.20 13.03 -14.22
CA LEU A 132 9.65 13.85 -15.35
C LEU A 132 9.41 15.34 -15.08
N MET A 133 8.23 15.70 -14.55
CA MET A 133 7.93 17.10 -14.20
C MET A 133 8.91 17.64 -13.16
N LYS A 134 9.24 16.85 -12.13
CA LYS A 134 10.24 17.24 -11.12
C LYS A 134 11.64 17.36 -11.74
N ALA A 135 12.09 16.36 -12.49
CA ALA A 135 13.45 16.29 -13.00
C ALA A 135 13.77 17.30 -14.11
N TYR A 136 12.80 17.62 -14.97
CA TYR A 136 13.00 18.52 -16.11
C TYR A 136 12.37 19.89 -15.91
N LEU A 137 11.16 19.97 -15.35
CA LEU A 137 10.43 21.23 -15.17
C LEU A 137 10.66 21.87 -13.80
N LYS A 138 11.39 21.20 -12.89
CA LYS A 138 11.58 21.62 -11.50
C LYS A 138 10.25 21.89 -10.76
N ALA A 139 9.19 21.20 -11.19
CA ALA A 139 7.89 21.31 -10.53
C ALA A 139 7.97 20.74 -9.11
N ASN A 140 7.14 21.26 -8.21
CA ASN A 140 7.04 20.76 -6.85
C ASN A 140 6.36 19.37 -6.87
N GLU A 141 7.10 18.36 -6.43
CA GLU A 141 6.75 16.94 -6.37
C GLU A 141 5.51 16.66 -5.49
N LEU A 142 5.31 17.43 -4.42
CA LEU A 142 4.14 17.31 -3.56
C LEU A 142 2.88 17.75 -4.32
N VAL A 143 2.95 18.91 -4.98
CA VAL A 143 1.81 19.48 -5.71
C VAL A 143 1.48 18.63 -6.94
N THR A 144 2.46 18.26 -7.75
CA THR A 144 2.21 17.47 -8.97
C THR A 144 1.65 16.10 -8.64
N SER A 145 2.20 15.42 -7.63
CA SER A 145 1.70 14.10 -7.23
C SER A 145 0.29 14.16 -6.64
N LEU A 146 -0.02 15.16 -5.81
CA LEU A 146 -1.36 15.37 -5.27
C LEU A 146 -2.41 15.67 -6.35
N MET A 147 -2.08 16.53 -7.32
CA MET A 147 -2.98 16.83 -8.44
C MET A 147 -3.22 15.61 -9.32
N LEU A 148 -2.18 14.81 -9.59
CA LEU A 148 -2.30 13.59 -10.37
C LEU A 148 -3.12 12.50 -9.69
N ASN A 149 -3.16 12.44 -8.35
CA ASN A 149 -4.09 11.54 -7.65
C ASN A 149 -5.55 11.87 -7.99
N THR A 150 -5.89 13.17 -8.03
CA THR A 150 -7.24 13.60 -8.39
C THR A 150 -7.57 13.19 -9.83
N VAL A 151 -6.64 13.38 -10.76
CA VAL A 151 -6.79 12.92 -12.15
C VAL A 151 -7.01 11.40 -12.20
N ALA A 152 -6.19 10.62 -11.48
CA ALA A 152 -6.31 9.16 -11.42
C ALA A 152 -7.68 8.71 -10.88
N ILE A 153 -8.18 9.33 -9.81
CA ILE A 153 -9.51 9.04 -9.23
C ILE A 153 -10.62 9.36 -10.24
N LYS A 154 -10.52 10.49 -10.95
CA LYS A 154 -11.52 10.88 -11.97
C LYS A 154 -11.47 9.95 -13.19
N LEU A 155 -10.28 9.56 -13.65
CA LEU A 155 -10.12 8.57 -14.70
C LEU A 155 -10.72 7.23 -14.28
N PHE A 156 -10.42 6.76 -13.07
CA PHE A 156 -11.02 5.55 -12.51
C PHE A 156 -12.54 5.60 -12.55
N GLY A 157 -13.13 6.68 -12.03
CA GLY A 157 -14.59 6.85 -12.02
C GLY A 157 -15.17 6.94 -13.43
N TYR A 158 -14.48 7.59 -14.37
CA TYR A 158 -14.89 7.67 -15.77
C TYR A 158 -14.92 6.29 -16.44
N PHE A 159 -13.84 5.51 -16.31
CA PHE A 159 -13.77 4.17 -16.87
C PHE A 159 -14.77 3.22 -16.23
N LEU A 160 -14.89 3.27 -14.91
CA LEU A 160 -15.85 2.47 -14.16
C LEU A 160 -17.28 2.76 -14.65
N LYS A 161 -17.66 4.04 -14.78
CA LYS A 161 -19.01 4.44 -15.18
C LYS A 161 -19.37 4.07 -16.62
N HIS A 162 -18.44 4.27 -17.57
CA HIS A 162 -18.78 4.16 -19.00
C HIS A 162 -18.43 2.82 -19.65
N PHE A 163 -17.48 2.06 -19.08
CA PHE A 163 -16.99 0.83 -19.70
C PHE A 163 -17.18 -0.42 -18.86
N ILE A 164 -17.35 -0.29 -17.53
CA ILE A 164 -17.33 -1.44 -16.61
C ILE A 164 -18.68 -1.63 -15.90
N MET A 165 -19.35 -0.55 -15.54
CA MET A 165 -20.64 -0.59 -14.87
C MET A 165 -21.70 -1.18 -15.81
N GLN A 166 -22.46 -2.16 -15.30
CA GLN A 166 -23.63 -2.68 -16.00
C GLN A 166 -24.78 -1.67 -15.91
N GLU A 167 -25.62 -1.64 -16.94
CA GLU A 167 -26.75 -0.68 -17.06
C GLU A 167 -27.75 -0.76 -15.89
N ASP A 168 -27.82 -1.90 -15.19
CA ASP A 168 -28.76 -2.17 -14.10
C ASP A 168 -28.15 -2.01 -12.68
N ALA A 169 -26.91 -1.51 -12.59
CA ALA A 169 -26.22 -1.37 -11.31
C ALA A 169 -26.73 -0.17 -10.49
N ARG A 170 -27.28 -0.43 -9.29
CA ARG A 170 -27.73 0.61 -8.32
C ARG A 170 -26.61 1.53 -7.81
N SER A 171 -25.35 1.17 -8.00
CA SER A 171 -24.19 1.94 -7.55
C SER A 171 -23.06 1.84 -8.57
N LEU A 172 -22.20 2.87 -8.64
CA LEU A 172 -20.98 2.89 -9.45
C LEU A 172 -19.99 1.81 -8.96
N ALA A 173 -20.19 0.58 -9.43
CA ALA A 173 -19.40 -0.59 -9.13
C ALA A 173 -19.37 -1.54 -10.34
N SER A 174 -18.30 -2.33 -10.45
CA SER A 174 -18.26 -3.46 -11.39
C SER A 174 -19.10 -4.63 -10.87
N ASP A 175 -19.32 -5.61 -11.74
CA ASP A 175 -19.74 -6.93 -11.29
C ASP A 175 -18.74 -7.51 -10.27
N THR A 176 -19.26 -8.34 -9.38
CA THR A 176 -18.45 -9.11 -8.44
C THR A 176 -17.57 -10.09 -9.21
N LEU A 177 -16.27 -10.06 -8.93
CA LEU A 177 -15.33 -10.97 -9.56
C LEU A 177 -15.72 -12.42 -9.24
N PRO A 178 -15.75 -13.31 -10.24
CA PRO A 178 -16.10 -14.71 -10.03
C PRO A 178 -15.07 -15.39 -9.13
N LYS A 179 -15.51 -16.36 -8.33
CA LYS A 179 -14.72 -16.91 -7.20
C LYS A 179 -13.37 -17.51 -7.63
N ASN A 180 -13.30 -18.05 -8.84
CA ASN A 180 -12.10 -18.63 -9.46
C ASN A 180 -11.05 -17.60 -9.89
N LEU A 181 -11.43 -16.33 -10.00
CA LEU A 181 -10.54 -15.22 -10.41
C LEU A 181 -10.13 -14.32 -9.24
N ARG A 182 -10.53 -14.68 -8.02
CA ARG A 182 -10.06 -14.03 -6.79
C ARG A 182 -8.69 -14.59 -6.42
N LEU A 183 -7.93 -13.82 -5.65
CA LEU A 183 -6.63 -14.28 -5.18
C LEU A 183 -6.78 -15.55 -4.32
N PRO A 184 -5.96 -16.59 -4.57
CA PRO A 184 -6.00 -17.79 -3.76
C PRO A 184 -5.62 -17.47 -2.31
N THR A 185 -6.16 -18.26 -1.39
CA THR A 185 -5.86 -18.14 0.04
C THR A 185 -4.39 -18.44 0.33
N PHE A 186 -3.85 -17.84 1.39
CA PHE A 186 -2.48 -18.03 1.87
C PHE A 186 -2.07 -19.51 2.04
N ILE A 187 -3.00 -20.40 2.37
CA ILE A 187 -2.70 -21.81 2.56
C ILE A 187 -2.64 -22.52 1.19
N PRO A 188 -1.46 -23.04 0.77
CA PRO A 188 -1.31 -23.75 -0.50
C PRO A 188 -2.16 -25.03 -0.52
N ASP A 189 -2.56 -25.46 -1.71
CA ASP A 189 -3.38 -26.65 -1.92
C ASP A 189 -2.54 -27.93 -1.77
N LEU A 190 -2.18 -28.24 -0.52
CA LEU A 190 -1.41 -29.42 -0.16
C LEU A 190 -2.33 -30.41 0.60
N PRO A 191 -2.30 -31.72 0.26
CA PRO A 191 -3.20 -32.71 0.84
C PRO A 191 -3.17 -32.78 2.37
N PHE A 192 -1.99 -32.53 2.97
CA PHE A 192 -1.81 -32.55 4.43
C PHE A 192 -2.31 -31.27 5.13
N LEU A 193 -2.60 -30.20 4.38
CA LEU A 193 -3.12 -28.93 4.89
C LEU A 193 -4.61 -28.75 4.57
N ALA A 194 -5.24 -29.67 3.85
CA ALA A 194 -6.63 -29.53 3.37
C ALA A 194 -7.64 -29.29 4.50
N THR A 195 -7.53 -30.02 5.62
CA THR A 195 -8.42 -29.87 6.78
C THR A 195 -8.24 -28.51 7.48
N ILE A 196 -7.00 -28.03 7.55
CA ILE A 196 -6.66 -26.71 8.12
C ILE A 196 -7.13 -25.60 7.18
N ARG A 197 -6.96 -25.79 5.87
CA ARG A 197 -7.41 -24.88 4.80
C ARG A 197 -8.93 -24.72 4.80
N GLU A 198 -9.70 -25.80 4.94
CA GLU A 198 -11.16 -25.70 4.99
C GLU A 198 -11.66 -25.02 6.27
N ALA A 199 -11.04 -25.30 7.41
CA ALA A 199 -11.35 -24.61 8.66
C ALA A 199 -11.00 -23.11 8.60
N TRP A 200 -9.86 -22.77 8.01
CA TRP A 200 -9.43 -21.39 7.78
C TRP A 200 -10.28 -20.66 6.74
N MET A 201 -10.59 -21.27 5.59
CA MET A 201 -11.42 -20.67 4.53
C MET A 201 -12.84 -20.31 5.00
N LYS A 202 -13.37 -21.04 5.99
CA LYS A 202 -14.66 -20.73 6.63
C LYS A 202 -14.60 -19.50 7.55
N GLN A 203 -13.41 -19.14 8.04
CA GLN A 203 -13.24 -18.15 9.12
C GLN A 203 -12.27 -17.02 8.77
N THR A 204 -11.54 -17.04 7.66
CA THR A 204 -10.51 -16.04 7.35
C THR A 204 -10.19 -16.04 5.85
N SER A 205 -10.08 -14.87 5.23
CA SER A 205 -9.68 -14.72 3.83
C SER A 205 -8.37 -13.95 3.69
N VAL A 206 -7.28 -14.52 4.23
CA VAL A 206 -5.93 -14.01 3.93
C VAL A 206 -5.49 -14.57 2.58
N SER A 207 -5.08 -13.67 1.69
CA SER A 207 -4.71 -13.95 0.31
C SER A 207 -3.23 -14.29 0.18
N ILE A 208 -2.85 -14.81 -0.98
CA ILE A 208 -1.46 -15.08 -1.37
C ILE A 208 -0.56 -13.82 -1.32
N MET A 209 -1.14 -12.62 -1.17
CA MET A 209 -0.39 -11.37 -1.10
C MET A 209 0.50 -11.25 0.14
N VAL A 210 0.31 -12.08 1.17
CA VAL A 210 1.30 -12.18 2.27
C VAL A 210 2.68 -12.55 1.72
N TYR A 211 2.76 -13.54 0.83
CA TYR A 211 4.04 -13.96 0.24
C TYR A 211 4.62 -12.87 -0.65
N VAL A 212 3.76 -12.15 -1.38
CA VAL A 212 4.16 -11.02 -2.22
C VAL A 212 4.69 -9.87 -1.36
N ALA A 213 4.06 -9.56 -0.22
CA ALA A 213 4.55 -8.55 0.70
C ALA A 213 5.89 -8.94 1.33
N ILE A 214 6.04 -10.18 1.80
CA ILE A 214 7.33 -10.68 2.33
C ILE A 214 8.42 -10.61 1.25
N ALA A 215 8.12 -11.05 0.02
CA ALA A 215 9.03 -10.94 -1.10
C ALA A 215 9.37 -9.47 -1.40
N ALA A 216 8.38 -8.57 -1.38
CA ALA A 216 8.59 -7.13 -1.58
C ALA A 216 9.50 -6.52 -0.51
N ILE A 217 9.34 -6.88 0.77
CA ILE A 217 10.24 -6.43 1.85
C ILE A 217 11.68 -6.83 1.52
N VAL A 218 11.92 -8.11 1.20
CA VAL A 218 13.26 -8.62 0.89
C VAL A 218 13.84 -7.95 -0.37
N ILE A 219 13.03 -7.79 -1.41
CA ILE A 219 13.43 -7.15 -2.67
C ILE A 219 13.77 -5.69 -2.45
N VAL A 220 12.96 -4.93 -1.71
CA VAL A 220 13.19 -3.51 -1.44
C VAL A 220 14.40 -3.32 -0.54
N TYR A 221 14.57 -4.15 0.48
CA TYR A 221 15.77 -4.16 1.31
C TYR A 221 17.03 -4.40 0.47
N PHE A 222 17.01 -5.42 -0.40
CA PHE A 222 18.14 -5.69 -1.28
C PHE A 222 18.37 -4.55 -2.28
N LEU A 223 17.31 -4.05 -2.91
CA LEU A 223 17.36 -2.94 -3.86
C LEU A 223 18.00 -1.71 -3.21
N LEU A 224 17.58 -1.34 -2.01
CA LEU A 224 18.16 -0.21 -1.32
C LEU A 224 19.60 -0.52 -0.90
N TYR A 225 19.86 -1.55 -0.11
CA TYR A 225 21.16 -1.68 0.57
C TYR A 225 22.23 -2.45 -0.21
N ARG A 226 21.86 -3.20 -1.25
CA ARG A 226 22.78 -4.10 -1.97
C ARG A 226 22.92 -3.80 -3.46
N THR A 227 22.27 -2.77 -4.01
CA THR A 227 22.41 -2.40 -5.43
C THR A 227 22.98 -0.99 -5.63
N ALA A 228 23.56 -0.77 -6.81
CA ALA A 228 24.04 0.55 -7.24
C ALA A 228 22.91 1.58 -7.29
N PHE A 229 21.71 1.18 -7.73
CA PHE A 229 20.54 2.06 -7.75
C PHE A 229 20.15 2.53 -6.35
N GLY A 230 20.14 1.63 -5.36
CA GLY A 230 19.88 1.99 -3.96
C GLY A 230 20.94 2.90 -3.35
N TYR A 231 22.20 2.72 -3.74
CA TYR A 231 23.28 3.65 -3.38
C TYR A 231 23.05 5.04 -4.00
N GLU A 232 22.71 5.12 -5.28
CA GLU A 232 22.40 6.39 -5.95
C GLU A 232 21.22 7.10 -5.30
N LEU A 233 20.13 6.38 -4.97
CA LEU A 233 18.97 6.93 -4.27
C LEU A 233 19.40 7.60 -2.96
N ARG A 234 20.09 6.86 -2.08
CA ARG A 234 20.55 7.40 -0.79
C ARG A 234 21.55 8.55 -0.94
N ALA A 235 22.44 8.49 -1.93
CA ALA A 235 23.39 9.56 -2.19
C ALA A 235 22.68 10.85 -2.62
N VAL A 236 21.69 10.73 -3.53
CA VAL A 236 20.85 11.85 -3.97
C VAL A 236 20.01 12.40 -2.81
N GLY A 237 19.41 11.53 -2.00
CA GLY A 237 18.61 11.92 -0.84
C GLY A 237 19.41 12.62 0.25
N SER A 238 20.69 12.24 0.41
CA SER A 238 21.59 12.90 1.37
C SER A 238 22.05 14.28 0.88
N ASN A 239 22.53 14.36 -0.37
CA ASN A 239 22.89 15.63 -1.00
C ASN A 239 22.99 15.48 -2.53
N ALA A 240 21.95 15.95 -3.23
CA ALA A 240 21.89 15.91 -4.69
C ALA A 240 23.06 16.62 -5.40
N LYS A 241 23.59 17.73 -4.85
CA LYS A 241 24.74 18.42 -5.46
C LYS A 241 25.99 17.56 -5.36
N PHE A 242 26.26 16.99 -4.18
CA PHE A 242 27.40 16.09 -3.96
C PHE A 242 27.30 14.83 -4.81
N ALA A 243 26.11 14.21 -4.86
CA ALA A 243 25.87 13.03 -5.71
C ALA A 243 26.17 13.32 -7.19
N ARG A 244 25.80 14.52 -7.68
CA ARG A 244 26.12 14.94 -9.06
C ARG A 244 27.63 15.08 -9.29
N TYR A 245 28.37 15.65 -8.34
CA TYR A 245 29.83 15.72 -8.42
C TYR A 245 30.48 14.32 -8.42
N GLY A 246 29.88 13.37 -7.70
CA GLY A 246 30.28 11.96 -7.70
C GLY A 246 29.85 11.16 -8.94
N GLY A 247 29.30 11.80 -9.98
CA GLY A 247 28.91 11.17 -11.24
C GLY A 247 27.49 10.59 -11.30
N VAL A 248 26.68 10.73 -10.24
CA VAL A 248 25.31 10.23 -10.22
C VAL A 248 24.40 11.11 -11.08
N ASN A 249 23.59 10.48 -11.94
CA ASN A 249 22.57 11.18 -12.71
C ASN A 249 21.32 11.46 -11.84
N VAL A 250 21.38 12.54 -11.07
CA VAL A 250 20.33 12.95 -10.12
C VAL A 250 18.93 12.99 -10.77
N LYS A 251 18.81 13.49 -12.00
CA LYS A 251 17.52 13.56 -12.72
C LYS A 251 16.94 12.17 -12.95
N ARG A 252 17.76 11.25 -13.48
CA ARG A 252 17.36 9.85 -13.70
C ARG A 252 17.00 9.18 -12.38
N THR A 253 17.79 9.37 -11.32
CA THR A 253 17.55 8.78 -10.01
C THR A 253 16.22 9.27 -9.40
N MET A 254 15.92 10.57 -9.49
CA MET A 254 14.64 11.14 -9.02
C MET A 254 13.44 10.54 -9.78
N ILE A 255 13.53 10.43 -11.11
CA ILE A 255 12.49 9.81 -11.93
C ILE A 255 12.28 8.36 -11.49
N LEU A 256 13.35 7.57 -11.50
CA LEU A 256 13.28 6.15 -11.16
C LEU A 256 12.78 5.90 -9.75
N ALA A 257 13.04 6.79 -8.78
CA ALA A 257 12.49 6.66 -7.43
C ALA A 257 10.96 6.61 -7.44
N MET A 258 10.31 7.58 -8.10
CA MET A 258 8.84 7.69 -8.19
C MET A 258 8.23 6.61 -9.10
N THR A 259 8.96 6.21 -10.13
CA THR A 259 8.51 5.18 -11.07
C THR A 259 8.59 3.78 -10.45
N VAL A 260 9.67 3.44 -9.75
CA VAL A 260 9.83 2.14 -9.07
C VAL A 260 8.89 2.00 -7.87
N SER A 261 8.62 3.07 -7.12
CA SER A 261 7.60 3.04 -6.08
C SER A 261 6.20 2.72 -6.64
N GLY A 262 5.94 3.16 -7.88
CA GLY A 262 4.70 2.87 -8.59
C GLY A 262 4.44 1.39 -8.85
N ILE A 263 5.48 0.56 -8.95
CA ILE A 263 5.34 -0.90 -9.08
C ILE A 263 4.64 -1.45 -7.84
N LEU A 264 5.13 -1.08 -6.65
CA LEU A 264 4.59 -1.54 -5.37
C LEU A 264 3.19 -0.98 -5.10
N ALA A 265 2.94 0.29 -5.45
CA ALA A 265 1.61 0.87 -5.39
C ALA A 265 0.62 0.17 -6.33
N GLY A 266 1.05 -0.17 -7.56
CA GLY A 266 0.25 -0.95 -8.50
C GLY A 266 -0.12 -2.33 -7.96
N LEU A 267 0.83 -3.02 -7.30
CA LEU A 267 0.58 -4.29 -6.61
C LEU A 267 -0.41 -4.14 -5.44
N ALA A 268 -0.32 -3.05 -4.68
CA ALA A 268 -1.33 -2.74 -3.67
C ALA A 268 -2.74 -2.58 -4.29
N GLY A 269 -2.82 -2.05 -5.52
CA GLY A 269 -4.07 -1.95 -6.28
C GLY A 269 -4.65 -3.31 -6.68
N VAL A 270 -3.78 -4.25 -7.08
CA VAL A 270 -4.18 -5.66 -7.33
C VAL A 270 -4.77 -6.27 -6.06
N HIS A 271 -4.12 -6.04 -4.92
CA HIS A 271 -4.59 -6.54 -3.63
C HIS A 271 -5.99 -6.02 -3.29
N LEU A 272 -6.17 -4.71 -3.43
CA LEU A 272 -7.41 -4.01 -3.12
C LEU A 272 -8.59 -4.53 -3.96
N THR A 273 -8.36 -4.77 -5.25
CA THR A 273 -9.40 -5.23 -6.18
C THR A 273 -9.68 -6.74 -6.05
N LEU A 274 -8.64 -7.59 -6.09
CA LEU A 274 -8.82 -9.04 -6.23
C LEU A 274 -8.97 -9.77 -4.88
N ALA A 275 -8.45 -9.20 -3.78
CA ALA A 275 -8.46 -9.83 -2.46
C ALA A 275 -9.50 -9.22 -1.53
N ILE A 276 -9.45 -7.89 -1.34
CA ILE A 276 -10.27 -7.18 -0.36
C ILE A 276 -11.68 -6.96 -0.90
N HIS A 277 -11.83 -6.10 -1.91
CA HIS A 277 -13.14 -5.67 -2.37
C HIS A 277 -13.82 -6.68 -3.27
N LYS A 278 -13.05 -7.47 -4.04
CA LYS A 278 -13.55 -8.49 -4.99
C LYS A 278 -14.48 -7.90 -6.07
N LYS A 279 -14.40 -6.59 -6.27
CA LYS A 279 -15.08 -5.77 -7.28
C LYS A 279 -14.40 -4.41 -7.33
N LEU A 280 -14.57 -3.70 -8.44
CA LEU A 280 -14.20 -2.30 -8.55
C LEU A 280 -15.32 -1.45 -7.98
N ILE A 281 -15.02 -0.62 -6.99
CA ILE A 281 -15.96 0.35 -6.42
C ILE A 281 -15.34 1.74 -6.41
N LEU A 282 -16.18 2.78 -6.52
CA LEU A 282 -15.72 4.14 -6.30
C LEU A 282 -15.16 4.28 -4.88
N ASN A 283 -14.10 5.07 -4.71
CA ASN A 283 -13.46 5.36 -3.42
C ASN A 283 -12.93 4.12 -2.66
N MET A 284 -12.60 3.02 -3.36
CA MET A 284 -12.05 1.80 -2.73
C MET A 284 -10.76 2.02 -1.93
N SER A 285 -10.00 3.05 -2.27
CA SER A 285 -8.72 3.34 -1.63
C SER A 285 -8.88 4.00 -0.26
N ALA A 286 -9.94 4.80 -0.06
CA ALA A 286 -10.21 5.51 1.19
C ALA A 286 -9.00 6.26 1.81
N GLY A 287 -8.00 6.67 1.01
CA GLY A 287 -6.80 7.35 1.49
C GLY A 287 -5.66 6.43 1.95
N LEU A 288 -5.73 5.12 1.71
CA LEU A 288 -4.68 4.16 2.05
C LEU A 288 -3.30 4.55 1.49
N GLY A 289 -3.25 5.19 0.31
CA GLY A 289 -2.00 5.70 -0.28
C GLY A 289 -1.29 6.75 0.59
N PHE A 290 -2.05 7.53 1.37
CA PHE A 290 -1.48 8.47 2.34
C PHE A 290 -1.06 7.76 3.63
N GLU A 291 -1.76 6.73 4.05
CA GLU A 291 -1.39 5.93 5.22
C GLU A 291 -0.05 5.21 5.05
N GLY A 292 0.31 4.84 3.81
CA GLY A 292 1.66 4.34 3.50
C GLY A 292 2.77 5.31 3.94
N ILE A 293 2.53 6.63 3.92
CA ILE A 293 3.50 7.63 4.37
C ILE A 293 3.69 7.55 5.88
N ASN A 294 2.59 7.45 6.63
CA ASN A 294 2.63 7.30 8.08
C ASN A 294 3.43 6.07 8.47
N ILE A 295 3.26 4.96 7.73
CA ILE A 295 3.98 3.71 7.97
C ILE A 295 5.48 3.85 7.71
N ALA A 296 5.86 4.44 6.58
CA ALA A 296 7.28 4.64 6.26
C ALA A 296 7.98 5.57 7.27
N ILE A 297 7.28 6.58 7.79
CA ILE A 297 7.80 7.45 8.84
C ILE A 297 7.93 6.67 10.16
N LEU A 298 6.91 5.89 10.53
CA LEU A 298 6.91 5.09 11.75
C LEU A 298 8.00 4.02 11.74
N SER A 299 8.30 3.44 10.57
CA SER A 299 9.39 2.47 10.40
C SER A 299 10.78 3.12 10.33
N GLY A 300 10.87 4.45 10.33
CA GLY A 300 12.13 5.18 10.23
C GLY A 300 12.78 5.09 8.85
N ASN A 301 11.96 5.00 7.79
CA ASN A 301 12.39 4.82 6.40
C ASN A 301 13.25 3.55 6.21
N ASN A 302 12.91 2.50 6.96
CA ASN A 302 13.55 1.18 6.89
C ASN A 302 12.53 0.17 6.31
N PRO A 303 12.89 -0.58 5.25
CA PRO A 303 12.06 -1.63 4.66
C PRO A 303 11.76 -2.80 5.61
#